data_AF-A0A7Y6XL53-F1
#
_entry.id   AF-A0A7Y6XL53-F1
#
_cell.length_a   1.000
_cell.length_b   1.000
_cell.length_c   1.000
_cell.angle_alpha   90.00
_cell.angle_beta   90.00
_cell.angle_gamma   90.00
#
_symmetry.space_group_name_H-M   'P 1'
#
loop_
_entity.id
_entity.type
_entity.pdbx_description
1 polymer ?
#
loop_
_entity_poly.entity_id
_entity_poly.type
_entity_poly.pdbx_seq_one_letter_code
_entity_poly.pdbx_strand_id
1 'polypeptide(L)'
;MERASRTVTQVARPVLRSVLHEALESQTGGEVVVKSTTVSGRIFVVERKVAWAVLNGPGVQNFSSVLIQQQLVSRDDVEQVMSECRKNGGNFCEVLVAWGLVPRDTLRDLLRGHMASHLEVLLSLQDAQALFVPQPRTYSSQLTFSLEELLAPAQQHSTHPPAEREVMPNVKQSLDETLKIEGAFAACLVDAKSGMCLGSQGGTATFNIETAAAANTEVVRAKLKAMTVLGIKDRIEDILITLGEQYHIIRPLASREGLFFYVALSRANSNLAMARFRLAEIDKGLQLT
;
A
#
# COMPACT_ATOMS: atom_id res chain seq x y z
N MET A 1 43.61 -15.92 45.52
CA MET A 1 42.30 -16.33 44.94
C MET A 1 41.44 -15.10 44.80
N GLU A 2 41.43 -14.54 43.60
CA GLU A 2 40.72 -13.32 43.23
C GLU A 2 39.24 -13.66 43.01
N ARG A 3 38.33 -13.02 43.76
CA ARG A 3 36.89 -13.13 43.51
C ARG A 3 36.54 -12.19 42.36
N ALA A 4 36.31 -12.76 41.19
CA ALA A 4 35.79 -12.03 40.04
C ALA A 4 34.39 -11.48 40.35
N SER A 5 34.27 -10.16 40.45
CA SER A 5 32.99 -9.45 40.46
C SER A 5 32.35 -9.59 39.08
N ARG A 6 31.28 -10.37 38.98
CA ARG A 6 30.38 -10.35 37.82
C ARG A 6 29.51 -9.10 37.91
N THR A 7 29.90 -8.05 37.20
CA THR A 7 29.03 -6.93 36.88
C THR A 7 27.97 -7.42 35.89
N VAL A 8 26.79 -7.78 36.39
CA VAL A 8 25.61 -7.98 35.55
C VAL A 8 25.04 -6.60 35.27
N THR A 9 25.44 -5.99 34.16
CA THR A 9 24.75 -4.81 33.63
C THR A 9 23.37 -5.25 33.15
N GLN A 10 22.38 -5.24 34.05
CA GLN A 10 20.97 -5.30 33.66
C GLN A 10 20.66 -3.98 32.96
N VAL A 11 20.80 -3.97 31.64
CA VAL A 11 20.25 -2.89 30.81
C VAL A 11 18.74 -2.96 31.01
N ALA A 12 18.19 -2.03 31.80
CA ALA A 12 16.75 -1.89 31.99
C ALA A 12 16.12 -1.64 30.61
N ARG A 13 15.57 -2.69 29.98
CA ARG A 13 14.77 -2.52 28.78
C ARG A 13 13.58 -1.62 29.18
N PRO A 14 13.24 -0.59 28.39
CA PRO A 14 12.05 0.21 28.64
C PRO A 14 10.84 -0.73 28.76
N VAL A 15 10.05 -0.60 29.83
CA VAL A 15 8.94 -1.51 30.18
C VAL A 15 8.03 -1.77 28.97
N LEU A 16 7.72 -0.72 28.20
CA LEU A 16 6.91 -0.82 26.99
C LEU A 16 7.52 -1.73 25.91
N ARG A 17 8.83 -1.68 25.66
CA ARG A 17 9.48 -2.54 24.65
C ARG A 17 9.35 -4.02 25.02
N SER A 18 9.47 -4.33 26.31
CA SER A 18 9.32 -5.70 26.79
C SER A 18 7.88 -6.19 26.61
N VAL A 19 6.90 -5.39 27.02
CA VAL A 19 5.47 -5.72 26.93
C VAL A 19 5.02 -5.82 25.46
N LEU A 20 5.52 -4.95 24.59
CA LEU A 20 5.23 -5.02 23.15
C LEU A 20 5.80 -6.29 22.51
N HIS A 21 7.02 -6.70 22.88
CA HIS A 21 7.61 -7.94 22.40
C HIS A 21 6.81 -9.17 22.87
N GLU A 22 6.36 -9.18 24.13
CA GLU A 22 5.47 -10.24 24.64
C GLU A 22 4.16 -10.30 23.84
N ALA A 23 3.56 -9.13 23.58
CA ALA A 23 2.33 -9.03 22.82
C ALA A 23 2.49 -9.53 21.37
N LEU A 24 3.60 -9.22 20.71
CA LEU A 24 3.89 -9.67 19.34
C LEU A 24 4.08 -11.19 19.27
N GLU A 25 4.67 -11.82 20.29
CA GLU A 25 4.82 -13.29 20.34
C GLU A 25 3.53 -14.03 20.73
N SER A 26 2.47 -13.31 21.11
CA SER A 26 1.19 -13.94 21.48
C SER A 26 0.49 -14.55 20.25
N GLN A 27 0.07 -15.80 20.39
CA GLN A 27 -0.71 -16.51 19.37
C GLN A 27 -2.12 -15.94 19.18
N THR A 28 -2.71 -15.35 20.24
CA THR A 28 -4.08 -14.81 20.19
C THR A 28 -4.13 -13.37 19.66
N GLY A 29 -2.98 -12.69 19.61
CA GLY A 29 -2.94 -11.22 19.51
C GLY A 29 -3.53 -10.54 20.75
N GLY A 30 -3.74 -9.23 20.65
CA GLY A 30 -4.35 -8.44 21.73
C GLY A 30 -4.04 -6.95 21.63
N GLU A 31 -4.17 -6.26 22.77
CA GLU A 31 -3.84 -4.83 22.87
C GLU A 31 -2.79 -4.58 23.96
N VAL A 32 -1.82 -3.73 23.66
CA VAL A 32 -0.90 -3.15 24.64
C VAL A 32 -1.43 -1.77 25.00
N VAL A 33 -1.83 -1.62 26.27
CA VAL A 33 -2.29 -0.34 26.82
C VAL A 33 -1.09 0.38 27.43
N VAL A 34 -0.85 1.60 26.98
CA VAL A 34 0.26 2.44 27.43
C VAL A 34 -0.29 3.66 28.16
N LYS A 35 0.25 3.96 29.33
CA LYS A 35 -0.05 5.19 30.08
C LYS A 35 1.23 5.84 30.57
N SER A 36 1.32 7.15 30.36
CA SER A 36 2.34 8.04 30.91
C SER A 36 1.63 9.18 31.64
N THR A 37 2.38 10.05 32.32
CA THR A 37 1.86 11.26 32.96
C THR A 37 1.24 12.26 31.97
N THR A 38 1.73 12.29 30.72
CA THR A 38 1.35 13.31 29.73
C THR A 38 0.54 12.77 28.54
N VAL A 39 0.68 11.49 28.24
CA VAL A 39 0.05 10.84 27.08
C VAL A 39 -0.44 9.43 27.42
N SER A 40 -1.38 8.92 26.64
CA SER A 40 -1.78 7.52 26.68
C SER A 40 -1.79 6.94 25.27
N GLY A 41 -1.65 5.62 25.15
CA GLY A 41 -1.66 4.99 23.85
C GLY A 41 -2.19 3.56 23.89
N ARG A 42 -2.54 3.06 22.72
CA ARG A 42 -2.92 1.65 22.51
C ARG A 42 -2.24 1.13 21.27
N ILE A 43 -1.64 -0.05 21.38
CA ILE A 43 -1.02 -0.75 20.27
C ILE A 43 -1.74 -2.08 20.10
N PHE A 44 -2.37 -2.28 18.95
CA PHE A 44 -3.09 -3.51 18.63
C PHE A 44 -2.17 -4.43 17.84
N VAL A 45 -2.09 -5.69 18.26
CA VAL A 45 -1.22 -6.70 17.64
C VAL A 45 -2.02 -7.92 17.20
N VAL A 46 -1.61 -8.48 16.07
CA VAL A 46 -2.18 -9.68 15.46
C VAL A 46 -1.09 -10.39 14.68
N GLU A 47 -0.96 -11.71 14.79
CA GLU A 47 -0.01 -12.52 13.99
C GLU A 47 1.42 -11.94 13.92
N ARG A 48 2.01 -11.55 15.07
CA ARG A 48 3.35 -10.93 15.16
C ARG A 48 3.50 -9.58 14.45
N LYS A 49 2.40 -8.93 14.11
CA LYS A 49 2.37 -7.61 13.46
C LYS A 49 1.58 -6.62 14.30
N VAL A 50 1.89 -5.34 14.11
CA VAL A 50 1.12 -4.23 14.63
C VAL A 50 0.01 -3.91 13.62
N ALA A 51 -1.24 -4.00 14.08
CA ALA A 51 -2.42 -3.70 13.27
C ALA A 51 -2.84 -2.24 13.38
N TRP A 52 -2.60 -1.61 14.54
CA TRP A 52 -2.98 -0.22 14.77
C TRP A 52 -2.23 0.35 15.97
N ALA A 53 -1.85 1.62 15.93
CA ALA A 53 -1.24 2.33 17.04
C ALA A 53 -1.88 3.71 17.21
N VAL A 54 -2.49 3.95 18.37
CA VAL A 54 -3.06 5.25 18.74
C VAL A 54 -2.23 5.85 19.85
N LEU A 55 -1.90 7.11 19.67
CA LEU A 55 -1.45 8.00 20.72
C LEU A 55 -2.57 9.00 21.02
N ASN A 56 -2.83 9.26 22.29
CA ASN A 56 -3.75 10.29 22.77
C ASN A 56 -2.98 11.22 23.68
N GLY A 57 -3.03 12.51 23.38
CA GLY A 57 -2.34 13.54 24.16
C GLY A 57 -2.51 14.92 23.52
N PRO A 58 -2.03 15.98 24.17
CA PRO A 58 -2.10 17.34 23.64
C PRO A 58 -1.39 17.43 22.27
N GLY A 59 -2.08 17.98 21.27
CA GLY A 59 -1.52 18.22 19.94
C GLY A 59 -1.38 17.00 19.03
N VAL A 60 -1.80 15.81 19.48
CA VAL A 60 -1.75 14.59 18.65
C VAL A 60 -2.85 14.64 17.60
N GLN A 61 -2.49 14.40 16.34
CA GLN A 61 -3.44 14.36 15.24
C GLN A 61 -4.01 12.96 15.05
N ASN A 62 -5.28 12.88 14.66
CA ASN A 62 -5.92 11.62 14.29
C ASN A 62 -5.60 11.29 12.82
N PHE A 63 -5.61 10.00 12.46
CA PHE A 63 -5.37 9.59 11.08
C PHE A 63 -6.33 10.22 10.07
N SER A 64 -7.61 10.40 10.43
CA SER A 64 -8.59 11.08 9.57
C SER A 64 -8.21 12.53 9.27
N SER A 65 -7.60 13.24 10.22
CA SER A 65 -7.11 14.60 10.00
C SER A 65 -5.97 14.63 8.99
N VAL A 66 -5.10 13.61 8.98
CA VAL A 66 -4.02 13.47 7.99
C VAL A 66 -4.61 13.29 6.59
N LEU A 67 -5.62 12.43 6.44
CA LEU A 67 -6.27 12.19 5.15
C LEU A 67 -6.96 13.46 4.60
N ILE A 68 -7.60 14.25 5.47
CA ILE A 68 -8.22 15.52 5.08
C ILE A 68 -7.15 16.56 4.68
N GLN A 69 -6.05 16.67 5.44
CA GLN A 69 -4.96 17.61 5.13
C GLN A 69 -4.28 17.30 3.80
N GLN A 70 -4.14 16.01 3.46
CA GLN A 70 -3.63 15.53 2.18
C GLN A 70 -4.66 15.61 1.04
N GLN A 71 -5.86 16.13 1.31
CA GLN A 71 -6.95 16.26 0.33
C GLN A 71 -7.39 14.92 -0.30
N LEU A 72 -7.17 13.81 0.40
CA LEU A 72 -7.57 12.47 -0.07
C LEU A 72 -9.05 12.18 0.21
N VAL A 73 -9.60 12.79 1.26
CA VAL A 73 -11.00 12.65 1.66
C VAL A 73 -11.52 13.98 2.19
N SER A 74 -12.83 14.23 2.03
CA SER A 74 -13.50 15.36 2.66
C SER A 74 -13.89 15.05 4.12
N ARG A 75 -14.31 16.08 4.87
CA ARG A 75 -14.88 15.89 6.22
C ARG A 75 -16.14 15.02 6.17
N ASP A 76 -16.99 15.24 5.17
CA ASP A 76 -18.23 14.51 4.97
C ASP A 76 -17.97 13.03 4.69
N ASP A 77 -16.96 12.72 3.86
CA ASP A 77 -16.54 11.34 3.59
C ASP A 77 -16.13 10.62 4.89
N VAL A 78 -15.32 11.29 5.71
CA VAL A 78 -14.88 10.74 7.02
C VAL A 78 -16.07 10.51 7.94
N GLU A 79 -17.02 11.44 8.03
CA GLU A 79 -18.20 11.29 8.86
C GLU A 79 -19.07 10.10 8.42
N GLN A 80 -19.24 9.92 7.11
CA GLN A 80 -19.98 8.78 6.56
C GLN A 80 -19.27 7.46 6.84
N VAL A 81 -17.96 7.38 6.61
CA VAL A 81 -17.16 6.18 6.90
C VAL A 81 -17.22 5.85 8.39
N MET A 82 -17.10 6.84 9.27
CA MET A 82 -17.20 6.64 10.73
C MET A 82 -18.62 6.22 11.16
N SER A 83 -19.65 6.67 10.46
CA SER A 83 -21.03 6.22 10.67
C SER A 83 -21.17 4.74 10.28
N GLU A 84 -20.62 4.35 9.15
CA GLU A 84 -20.61 2.95 8.67
C GLU A 84 -19.86 2.02 9.62
N CYS A 85 -18.65 2.42 10.05
CA CYS A 85 -17.86 1.67 11.03
C CYS A 85 -18.62 1.46 12.35
N ARG A 86 -19.37 2.47 12.82
CA ARG A 86 -20.18 2.35 14.05
C ARG A 86 -21.37 1.42 13.91
N LYS A 87 -21.99 1.37 12.73
CA LYS A 87 -23.17 0.50 12.46
C LYS A 87 -22.77 -0.95 12.27
N ASN A 88 -21.74 -1.19 11.47
CA ASN A 88 -21.40 -2.52 10.97
C ASN A 88 -20.12 -3.11 11.60
N GLY A 89 -19.47 -2.38 12.50
CA GLY A 89 -18.24 -2.83 13.18
C GLY A 89 -17.02 -2.91 12.26
N GLY A 90 -17.08 -2.30 11.07
CA GLY A 90 -16.00 -2.33 10.08
C GLY A 90 -14.79 -1.49 10.47
N ASN A 91 -13.61 -1.88 10.00
CA ASN A 91 -12.37 -1.10 10.18
C ASN A 91 -12.38 0.14 9.29
N PHE A 92 -12.08 1.31 9.86
CA PHE A 92 -12.06 2.60 9.16
C PHE A 92 -11.25 2.57 7.84
N CYS A 93 -10.05 2.00 7.86
CA CYS A 93 -9.20 1.93 6.67
C CYS A 93 -9.74 0.96 5.63
N GLU A 94 -10.35 -0.14 6.05
CA GLU A 94 -10.99 -1.08 5.12
C GLU A 94 -12.21 -0.47 4.44
N VAL A 95 -13.02 0.30 5.16
CA VAL A 95 -14.17 1.00 4.58
C VAL A 95 -13.72 2.05 3.57
N LEU A 96 -12.65 2.81 3.86
CA LEU A 96 -12.06 3.76 2.91
C LEU A 96 -11.64 3.09 1.59
N VAL A 97 -10.99 1.94 1.67
CA VAL A 97 -10.57 1.18 0.47
C VAL A 97 -11.78 0.58 -0.24
N ALA A 98 -12.72 -0.01 0.51
CA ALA A 98 -13.90 -0.65 -0.04
C ALA A 98 -14.82 0.34 -0.77
N TRP A 99 -14.89 1.58 -0.29
CA TRP A 99 -15.65 2.66 -0.94
C TRP A 99 -14.86 3.36 -2.05
N GLY A 100 -13.60 2.98 -2.28
CA GLY A 100 -12.75 3.57 -3.30
C GLY A 100 -12.32 5.02 -3.01
N LEU A 101 -12.44 5.46 -1.74
CA LEU A 101 -12.09 6.82 -1.33
C LEU A 101 -10.58 7.04 -1.31
N VAL A 102 -9.82 6.01 -0.90
CA VAL A 102 -8.35 6.06 -0.88
C VAL A 102 -7.78 4.75 -1.43
N PRO A 103 -6.85 4.79 -2.40
CA PRO A 103 -6.15 3.59 -2.87
C PRO A 103 -5.44 2.88 -1.73
N ARG A 104 -5.46 1.54 -1.74
CA ARG A 104 -4.92 0.72 -0.64
C ARG A 104 -3.45 1.01 -0.35
N ASP A 105 -2.60 1.14 -1.36
CA ASP A 105 -1.16 1.35 -1.15
C ASP A 105 -0.87 2.75 -0.59
N THR A 106 -1.54 3.78 -1.12
CA THR A 106 -1.48 5.14 -0.56
C THR A 106 -1.93 5.16 0.89
N LEU A 107 -3.02 4.45 1.19
CA LEU A 107 -3.53 4.33 2.56
C LEU A 107 -2.53 3.59 3.44
N ARG A 108 -1.91 2.50 2.95
CA ARG A 108 -0.91 1.71 3.67
C ARG A 108 0.31 2.56 4.01
N ASP A 109 0.82 3.34 3.06
CA ASP A 109 1.99 4.20 3.27
C ASP A 109 1.73 5.32 4.28
N LEU A 110 0.59 6.01 4.14
CA LEU A 110 0.19 7.05 5.08
C LEU A 110 -0.06 6.46 6.47
N LEU A 111 -0.71 5.30 6.54
CA LEU A 111 -0.98 4.62 7.79
C LEU A 111 0.32 4.17 8.47
N ARG A 112 1.26 3.61 7.70
CA ARG A 112 2.59 3.22 8.21
C ARG A 112 3.30 4.43 8.81
N GLY A 113 3.37 5.55 8.08
CA GLY A 113 4.01 6.77 8.56
C GLY A 113 3.34 7.34 9.82
N HIS A 114 2.02 7.33 9.86
CA HIS A 114 1.25 7.79 11.02
C HIS A 114 1.44 6.88 12.25
N MET A 115 1.45 5.56 12.06
CA MET A 115 1.69 4.61 13.15
C MET A 115 3.13 4.64 13.64
N ALA A 116 4.09 4.82 12.73
CA ALA A 116 5.52 4.97 13.06
C ALA A 116 5.75 6.16 13.98
N SER A 117 5.17 7.33 13.66
CA SER A 117 5.32 8.52 14.50
C SER A 117 4.71 8.35 15.89
N HIS A 118 3.56 7.68 16.00
CA HIS A 118 2.98 7.34 17.30
C HIS A 118 3.83 6.37 18.10
N LEU A 119 4.35 5.31 17.46
CA LEU A 119 5.21 4.34 18.12
C LEU A 119 6.54 4.95 18.57
N GLU A 120 7.13 5.82 17.77
CA GLU A 120 8.36 6.53 18.14
C GLU A 120 8.16 7.32 19.44
N VAL A 121 7.07 8.10 19.52
CA VAL A 121 6.71 8.83 20.75
C VAL A 121 6.50 7.86 21.91
N LEU A 122 5.65 6.84 21.75
CA LEU A 122 5.35 5.89 22.82
C LEU A 122 6.60 5.17 23.35
N LEU A 123 7.47 4.72 22.45
CA LEU A 123 8.71 3.99 22.79
C LEU A 123 9.79 4.89 23.40
N SER A 124 9.68 6.21 23.25
CA SER A 124 10.60 7.18 23.85
C SER A 124 10.22 7.57 25.29
N LEU A 125 9.00 7.26 25.74
CA LEU A 125 8.51 7.57 27.08
C LEU A 125 9.27 6.81 28.16
N GLN A 126 9.94 7.55 29.05
CA GLN A 126 10.70 6.97 30.17
C GLN A 126 9.81 6.58 31.36
N ASP A 127 8.65 7.23 31.52
CA ASP A 127 7.69 7.02 32.60
C ASP A 127 6.51 6.12 32.21
N ALA A 128 6.57 5.50 31.03
CA ALA A 128 5.47 4.70 30.50
C ALA A 128 5.26 3.41 31.31
N GLN A 129 4.03 3.24 31.77
CA GLN A 129 3.47 1.97 32.21
C GLN A 129 2.79 1.30 31.02
N ALA A 130 3.04 0.00 30.84
CA ALA A 130 2.46 -0.78 29.76
C ALA A 130 1.86 -2.08 30.30
N LEU A 131 0.69 -2.45 29.78
CA LEU A 131 0.02 -3.72 30.08
C LEU A 131 -0.42 -4.38 28.78
N PHE A 132 -0.06 -5.65 28.60
CA PHE A 132 -0.60 -6.47 27.51
C PHE A 132 -1.91 -7.13 27.96
N VAL A 133 -2.94 -7.01 27.12
CA VAL A 133 -4.25 -7.62 27.30
C VAL A 133 -4.49 -8.56 26.11
N PRO A 134 -4.27 -9.87 26.27
CA PRO A 134 -4.50 -10.85 25.21
C PRO A 134 -5.99 -10.92 24.85
N GLN A 135 -6.32 -10.69 23.59
CA GLN A 135 -7.68 -10.75 23.09
C GLN A 135 -7.68 -11.14 21.61
N PRO A 136 -8.57 -12.04 21.17
CA PRO A 136 -8.69 -12.37 19.75
C PRO A 136 -9.13 -11.13 18.97
N ARG A 137 -8.39 -10.83 17.90
CA ARG A 137 -8.68 -9.70 17.00
C ARG A 137 -8.61 -10.19 15.55
N THR A 138 -9.50 -9.67 14.73
CA THR A 138 -9.48 -9.92 13.28
C THR A 138 -9.14 -8.60 12.59
N TYR A 139 -7.99 -8.55 11.94
CA TYR A 139 -7.57 -7.45 11.08
C TYR A 139 -7.15 -8.01 9.73
N SER A 140 -7.32 -7.23 8.67
CA SER A 140 -6.79 -7.56 7.35
C SER A 140 -5.27 -7.59 7.40
N SER A 141 -4.66 -8.70 6.97
CA SER A 141 -3.20 -8.85 6.96
C SER A 141 -2.49 -7.81 6.08
N GLN A 142 -3.22 -7.18 5.15
CA GLN A 142 -2.69 -6.18 4.21
C GLN A 142 -2.53 -4.77 4.81
N LEU A 143 -3.13 -4.48 5.96
CA LEU A 143 -2.99 -3.21 6.70
C LEU A 143 -2.35 -3.42 8.09
N THR A 144 -1.54 -4.47 8.19
CA THR A 144 -0.70 -4.74 9.37
C THR A 144 0.77 -4.60 8.99
N PHE A 145 1.61 -4.26 9.97
CA PHE A 145 3.00 -3.89 9.76
C PHE A 145 3.90 -4.64 10.73
N SER A 146 5.09 -5.07 10.29
CA SER A 146 6.08 -5.58 11.23
C SER A 146 6.62 -4.44 12.09
N LEU A 147 7.14 -4.75 13.28
CA LEU A 147 7.74 -3.71 14.13
C LEU A 147 8.97 -3.09 13.45
N GLU A 148 9.74 -3.86 12.70
CA GLU A 148 10.86 -3.35 11.90
C GLU A 148 10.40 -2.36 10.83
N GLU A 149 9.31 -2.64 10.12
CA GLU A 149 8.75 -1.76 9.09
C GLU A 149 8.28 -0.40 9.63
N LEU A 150 7.79 -0.39 10.89
CA LEU A 150 7.36 0.84 11.56
C LEU A 150 8.50 1.63 12.18
N LEU A 151 9.59 0.97 12.59
CA LEU A 151 10.74 1.62 13.24
C LEU A 151 11.88 1.96 12.27
N ALA A 152 11.83 1.48 11.04
CA ALA A 152 12.74 1.91 9.99
C ALA A 152 12.61 3.44 9.82
N PRO A 153 13.73 4.19 9.81
CA PRO A 153 13.69 5.63 9.60
C PRO A 153 12.91 5.92 8.32
N ALA A 154 12.15 7.02 8.32
CA ALA A 154 11.43 7.51 7.17
C ALA A 154 12.41 7.88 6.05
N GLN A 155 12.93 6.86 5.36
CA GLN A 155 13.37 7.01 4.00
C GLN A 155 12.12 7.52 3.27
N GLN A 156 12.21 8.72 2.67
CA GLN A 156 11.46 8.97 1.44
C GLN A 156 11.49 7.66 0.66
N HIS A 157 10.36 7.12 0.23
CA HIS A 157 10.30 5.87 -0.53
C HIS A 157 11.10 6.01 -1.84
N SER A 158 12.43 5.96 -1.74
CA SER A 158 13.26 5.10 -2.54
C SER A 158 12.86 3.70 -2.11
N THR A 159 12.12 3.03 -2.99
CA THR A 159 12.05 1.57 -3.10
C THR A 159 13.17 0.87 -2.30
N HIS A 160 12.83 0.21 -1.19
CA HIS A 160 13.80 -0.65 -0.50
C HIS A 160 14.16 -1.83 -1.43
N PRO A 161 15.34 -2.44 -1.21
CA PRO A 161 16.27 -2.85 -2.26
C PRO A 161 15.73 -4.03 -3.07
N PRO A 162 16.29 -4.27 -4.27
CA PRO A 162 15.97 -5.48 -4.99
C PRO A 162 16.39 -6.66 -4.11
N ALA A 163 15.43 -7.49 -3.73
CA ALA A 163 15.66 -8.90 -3.93
C ALA A 163 16.13 -8.99 -5.39
N GLU A 164 17.38 -9.40 -5.61
CA GLU A 164 17.96 -9.68 -6.91
C GLU A 164 17.00 -10.62 -7.68
N ARG A 165 16.05 -10.01 -8.36
CA ARG A 165 15.50 -10.47 -9.61
C ARG A 165 15.94 -9.38 -10.54
N GLU A 166 16.92 -9.70 -11.38
CA GLU A 166 17.26 -8.91 -12.55
C GLU A 166 15.99 -8.22 -13.05
N VAL A 167 15.91 -6.90 -12.89
CA VAL A 167 14.96 -6.11 -13.67
C VAL A 167 15.45 -6.32 -15.09
N MET A 168 14.80 -7.24 -15.77
CA MET A 168 15.23 -7.71 -17.07
C MET A 168 15.37 -6.46 -17.95
N PRO A 169 16.53 -6.24 -18.60
CA PRO A 169 16.76 -5.05 -19.42
C PRO A 169 15.62 -4.78 -20.43
N ASN A 170 14.89 -5.83 -20.81
CA ASN A 170 13.74 -5.82 -21.69
C ASN A 170 12.53 -5.01 -21.17
N VAL A 171 12.27 -4.96 -19.85
CA VAL A 171 11.08 -4.26 -19.30
C VAL A 171 11.21 -2.74 -19.45
N LYS A 172 12.35 -2.18 -18.99
CA LYS A 172 12.61 -0.75 -19.09
C LYS A 172 12.62 -0.30 -20.55
N GLN A 173 13.31 -1.06 -21.41
CA GLN A 173 13.33 -0.77 -22.85
C GLN A 173 11.92 -0.77 -23.47
N SER A 174 11.08 -1.74 -23.11
CA SER A 174 9.70 -1.80 -23.63
C SER A 174 8.86 -0.61 -23.15
N LEU A 175 9.06 -0.14 -21.92
CA LEU A 175 8.39 1.06 -21.40
C LEU A 175 8.89 2.34 -22.08
N ASP A 176 10.20 2.45 -22.32
CA ASP A 176 10.80 3.54 -23.10
C ASP A 176 10.23 3.58 -24.53
N GLU A 177 10.08 2.42 -25.18
CA GLU A 177 9.47 2.31 -26.50
C GLU A 177 7.97 2.63 -26.47
N THR A 178 7.27 2.25 -25.40
CA THR A 178 5.85 2.55 -25.22
C THR A 178 5.60 4.05 -25.11
N LEU A 179 6.47 4.79 -24.40
CA LEU A 179 6.37 6.25 -24.29
C LEU A 179 6.68 6.99 -25.59
N LYS A 180 7.32 6.35 -26.57
CA LYS A 180 7.51 6.94 -27.91
C LYS A 180 6.25 6.87 -28.76
N ILE A 181 5.19 6.19 -28.31
CA ILE A 181 3.89 6.21 -28.97
C ILE A 181 3.34 7.64 -28.92
N GLU A 182 2.87 8.12 -30.07
CA GLU A 182 2.41 9.50 -30.20
C GLU A 182 1.25 9.82 -29.23
N GLY A 183 1.49 10.85 -28.41
CA GLY A 183 0.60 11.30 -27.35
C GLY A 183 0.54 10.40 -26.11
N ALA A 184 1.29 9.29 -26.05
CA ALA A 184 1.51 8.59 -24.79
C ALA A 184 2.30 9.50 -23.83
N PHE A 185 1.80 9.66 -22.61
CA PHE A 185 2.46 10.46 -21.59
C PHE A 185 2.78 9.66 -20.33
N ALA A 186 2.22 8.45 -20.20
CA ALA A 186 2.52 7.55 -19.10
C ALA A 186 2.29 6.09 -19.49
N ALA A 187 3.15 5.19 -19.01
CA ALA A 187 3.07 3.75 -19.23
C ALA A 187 3.51 2.97 -17.99
N CYS A 188 2.89 1.82 -17.73
CA CYS A 188 3.34 0.88 -16.72
C CYS A 188 3.12 -0.57 -17.18
N LEU A 189 4.01 -1.48 -16.77
CA LEU A 189 3.79 -2.92 -16.82
C LEU A 189 3.31 -3.40 -15.44
N VAL A 190 2.15 -4.05 -15.37
CA VAL A 190 1.44 -4.33 -14.11
C VAL A 190 1.26 -5.84 -13.91
N ASP A 191 1.40 -6.30 -12.68
CA ASP A 191 0.95 -7.63 -12.25
C ASP A 191 -0.54 -7.58 -11.84
N ALA A 192 -1.39 -8.23 -12.63
CA ALA A 192 -2.84 -8.23 -12.45
C ALA A 192 -3.29 -8.90 -11.14
N LYS A 193 -2.47 -9.73 -10.50
CA LYS A 193 -2.82 -10.42 -9.26
C LYS A 193 -2.56 -9.58 -8.01
N SER A 194 -1.55 -8.72 -8.03
CA SER A 194 -1.19 -7.82 -6.93
C SER A 194 -1.65 -6.39 -7.16
N GLY A 195 -1.76 -5.95 -8.41
CA GLY A 195 -1.94 -4.54 -8.79
C GLY A 195 -0.63 -3.75 -8.84
N MET A 196 0.51 -4.43 -8.66
CA MET A 196 1.83 -3.81 -8.57
C MET A 196 2.37 -3.47 -9.96
N CYS A 197 2.88 -2.25 -10.11
CA CYS A 197 3.70 -1.86 -11.26
C CYS A 197 5.09 -2.51 -11.15
N LEU A 198 5.42 -3.37 -12.12
CA LEU A 198 6.75 -3.99 -12.28
C LEU A 198 7.77 -2.99 -12.87
N GLY A 199 7.27 -2.00 -13.58
CA GLY A 199 8.02 -0.86 -14.08
C GLY A 199 7.05 0.19 -14.58
N SER A 200 7.38 1.46 -14.37
CA SER A 200 6.56 2.61 -14.75
C SER A 200 7.43 3.66 -15.42
N GLN A 201 6.84 4.42 -16.34
CA GLN A 201 7.50 5.59 -16.89
C GLN A 201 6.52 6.67 -17.34
N GLY A 202 6.96 7.93 -17.25
CA GLY A 202 6.15 9.10 -17.56
C GLY A 202 5.22 9.48 -16.40
N GLY A 203 4.08 10.05 -16.73
CA GLY A 203 3.16 10.67 -15.77
C GLY A 203 3.27 12.20 -15.76
N THR A 204 2.46 12.82 -14.93
CA THR A 204 2.49 14.28 -14.71
C THR A 204 2.41 14.54 -13.20
N ALA A 205 2.59 15.80 -12.78
CA ALA A 205 2.39 16.18 -11.38
C ALA A 205 0.99 15.83 -10.84
N THR A 206 0.00 15.72 -11.72
CA THR A 206 -1.40 15.41 -11.39
C THR A 206 -1.82 14.00 -11.80
N PHE A 207 -0.94 13.23 -12.43
CA PHE A 207 -1.23 11.89 -12.92
C PHE A 207 -0.13 10.92 -12.50
N ASN A 208 -0.41 10.15 -11.44
CA ASN A 208 0.44 9.05 -11.01
C ASN A 208 0.02 7.76 -11.74
N ILE A 209 0.90 7.27 -12.61
CA ILE A 209 0.66 6.06 -13.42
C ILE A 209 0.50 4.80 -12.59
N GLU A 210 1.20 4.68 -11.46
CA GLU A 210 1.18 3.50 -10.60
C GLU A 210 -0.15 3.42 -9.85
N THR A 211 -0.62 4.54 -9.32
CA THR A 211 -1.96 4.64 -8.72
C THR A 211 -3.04 4.32 -9.75
N ALA A 212 -2.92 4.88 -10.96
CA ALA A 212 -3.88 4.62 -12.01
C ALA A 212 -3.82 3.17 -12.51
N ALA A 213 -2.65 2.54 -12.57
CA ALA A 213 -2.46 1.13 -12.89
C ALA A 213 -3.12 0.20 -11.85
N ALA A 214 -2.90 0.48 -10.57
CA ALA A 214 -3.51 -0.27 -9.48
C ALA A 214 -5.04 -0.21 -9.55
N ALA A 215 -5.62 0.98 -9.77
CA ALA A 215 -7.07 1.14 -9.95
C ALA A 215 -7.60 0.39 -11.18
N ASN A 216 -6.90 0.49 -12.31
CA ASN A 216 -7.29 -0.20 -13.55
C ASN A 216 -7.11 -1.73 -13.49
N THR A 217 -6.33 -2.25 -12.54
CA THR A 217 -6.24 -3.69 -12.28
C THR A 217 -7.60 -4.29 -11.91
N GLU A 218 -8.44 -3.54 -11.19
CA GLU A 218 -9.79 -4.01 -10.84
C GLU A 218 -10.70 -4.11 -12.06
N VAL A 219 -10.52 -3.24 -13.07
CA VAL A 219 -11.24 -3.34 -14.35
C VAL A 219 -10.88 -4.65 -15.06
N VAL A 220 -9.58 -4.99 -15.10
CA VAL A 220 -9.10 -6.25 -15.69
C VAL A 220 -9.68 -7.45 -14.94
N ARG A 221 -9.58 -7.46 -13.60
CA ARG A 221 -10.10 -8.55 -12.76
C ARG A 221 -11.59 -8.74 -12.91
N ALA A 222 -12.36 -7.65 -12.90
CA ALA A 222 -13.80 -7.69 -13.08
C ALA A 222 -14.16 -8.29 -14.44
N LYS A 223 -13.47 -7.91 -15.52
CA LYS A 223 -13.71 -8.46 -16.85
C LYS A 223 -13.33 -9.94 -16.94
N LEU A 224 -12.20 -10.35 -16.40
CA LEU A 224 -11.79 -11.76 -16.34
C LEU A 224 -12.81 -12.60 -15.57
N LYS A 225 -13.28 -12.13 -14.41
CA LYS A 225 -14.34 -12.79 -13.64
C LYS A 225 -15.63 -12.93 -14.44
N ALA A 226 -16.03 -11.88 -15.17
CA ALA A 226 -17.20 -11.92 -16.02
C ALA A 226 -17.06 -12.95 -17.16
N MET A 227 -15.87 -13.06 -17.77
CA MET A 227 -15.60 -14.07 -18.79
C MET A 227 -15.74 -15.50 -18.23
N THR A 228 -15.22 -15.74 -17.03
CA THR A 228 -15.38 -17.03 -16.34
C THR A 228 -16.85 -17.35 -16.07
N VAL A 229 -17.62 -16.39 -15.53
CA VAL A 229 -19.05 -16.57 -15.24
C VAL A 229 -19.87 -16.84 -16.50
N LEU A 230 -19.53 -16.17 -17.60
CA LEU A 230 -20.23 -16.32 -18.89
C LEU A 230 -19.70 -17.50 -19.74
N GLY A 231 -18.65 -18.20 -19.29
CA GLY A 231 -18.04 -19.29 -20.04
C GLY A 231 -17.34 -18.85 -21.34
N ILE A 232 -16.90 -17.60 -21.43
CA ILE A 232 -16.16 -17.08 -22.60
C ILE A 232 -14.75 -17.66 -22.57
N LYS A 233 -14.41 -18.48 -23.57
CA LYS A 233 -13.10 -19.17 -23.70
C LYS A 233 -12.06 -18.39 -24.51
N ASP A 234 -12.29 -17.09 -24.69
CA ASP A 234 -11.38 -16.19 -25.42
C ASP A 234 -10.44 -15.46 -24.44
N ARG A 235 -9.51 -14.65 -24.96
CA ARG A 235 -8.66 -13.75 -24.18
C ARG A 235 -9.02 -12.29 -24.42
N ILE A 236 -8.70 -11.44 -23.46
CA ILE A 236 -8.76 -9.99 -23.65
C ILE A 236 -7.57 -9.58 -24.52
N GLU A 237 -7.82 -9.04 -25.70
CA GLU A 237 -6.76 -8.48 -26.53
C GLU A 237 -6.30 -7.12 -26.00
N ASP A 238 -7.24 -6.21 -25.75
CA ASP A 238 -7.04 -5.00 -24.97
C ASP A 238 -8.38 -4.50 -24.41
N ILE A 239 -8.29 -3.54 -23.50
CA ILE A 239 -9.40 -2.75 -22.98
C ILE A 239 -9.07 -1.29 -23.27
N LEU A 240 -9.99 -0.61 -23.96
CA LEU A 240 -9.91 0.83 -24.20
C LEU A 240 -10.91 1.55 -23.31
N ILE A 241 -10.41 2.51 -22.53
CA ILE A 241 -11.23 3.47 -21.79
C ILE A 241 -10.99 4.85 -22.41
N THR A 242 -12.06 5.52 -22.83
CA THR A 242 -12.00 6.84 -23.43
C THR A 242 -12.58 7.88 -22.48
N LEU A 243 -11.80 8.92 -22.20
CA LEU A 243 -12.21 10.10 -21.44
C LEU A 243 -12.30 11.33 -22.36
N GLY A 244 -12.62 12.48 -21.77
CA GLY A 244 -12.65 13.76 -22.49
C GLY A 244 -11.30 14.09 -23.12
N GLU A 245 -10.24 14.03 -22.31
CA GLU A 245 -8.89 14.44 -22.71
C GLU A 245 -7.91 13.27 -22.90
N GLN A 246 -8.31 12.05 -22.52
CA GLN A 246 -7.39 10.93 -22.40
C GLN A 246 -7.93 9.66 -23.03
N TYR A 247 -7.03 8.87 -23.61
CA TYR A 247 -7.26 7.46 -23.89
C TYR A 247 -6.44 6.63 -22.91
N HIS A 248 -7.02 5.52 -22.46
CA HIS A 248 -6.35 4.55 -21.60
C HIS A 248 -6.44 3.18 -22.27
N ILE A 249 -5.30 2.58 -22.52
CA ILE A 249 -5.20 1.27 -23.14
C ILE A 249 -4.62 0.30 -22.11
N ILE A 250 -5.34 -0.78 -21.84
CA ILE A 250 -4.88 -1.89 -21.00
C ILE A 250 -4.72 -3.11 -21.90
N ARG A 251 -3.50 -3.63 -22.03
CA ARG A 251 -3.19 -4.76 -22.91
C ARG A 251 -2.58 -5.91 -22.10
N PRO A 252 -3.35 -6.97 -21.78
CA PRO A 252 -2.79 -8.20 -21.23
C PRO A 252 -1.71 -8.79 -22.13
N LEU A 253 -0.60 -9.21 -21.54
CA LEU A 253 0.50 -9.80 -22.30
C LEU A 253 0.08 -11.17 -22.83
N ALA A 254 0.38 -11.41 -24.11
CA ALA A 254 0.15 -12.73 -24.71
C ALA A 254 1.19 -13.77 -24.23
N SER A 255 2.40 -13.32 -23.89
CA SER A 255 3.51 -14.18 -23.48
C SER A 255 3.43 -14.65 -22.02
N ARG A 256 2.72 -13.90 -21.16
CA ARG A 256 2.66 -14.18 -19.73
C ARG A 256 1.32 -13.76 -19.12
N GLU A 257 0.50 -14.76 -18.82
CA GLU A 257 -0.76 -14.54 -18.12
C GLU A 257 -0.54 -13.82 -16.78
N GLY A 258 -1.49 -12.94 -16.44
CA GLY A 258 -1.44 -12.17 -15.22
C GLY A 258 -0.59 -10.90 -15.30
N LEU A 259 0.03 -10.58 -16.43
CA LEU A 259 0.66 -9.28 -16.67
C LEU A 259 -0.09 -8.47 -17.73
N PHE A 260 -0.05 -7.15 -17.64
CA PHE A 260 -0.57 -6.26 -18.68
C PHE A 260 0.19 -4.94 -18.77
N PHE A 261 0.26 -4.37 -19.97
CA PHE A 261 0.61 -2.97 -20.15
C PHE A 261 -0.59 -2.08 -19.86
N TYR A 262 -0.33 -0.97 -19.18
CA TYR A 262 -1.26 0.14 -19.04
C TYR A 262 -0.62 1.40 -19.61
N VAL A 263 -1.29 2.04 -20.56
CA VAL A 263 -0.80 3.25 -21.23
C VAL A 263 -1.87 4.32 -21.18
N ALA A 264 -1.49 5.51 -20.75
CA ALA A 264 -2.31 6.71 -20.80
C ALA A 264 -1.81 7.64 -21.90
N LEU A 265 -2.74 8.09 -22.74
CA LEU A 265 -2.47 8.90 -23.92
C LEU A 265 -3.32 10.17 -23.93
N SER A 266 -2.77 11.26 -24.45
CA SER A 266 -3.50 12.51 -24.71
C SER A 266 -4.36 12.36 -25.96
N ARG A 267 -5.67 12.54 -25.81
CA ARG A 267 -6.62 12.42 -26.92
C ARG A 267 -6.38 13.46 -28.03
N ALA A 268 -5.90 14.64 -27.68
CA ALA A 268 -5.64 15.72 -28.63
C ALA A 268 -4.53 15.36 -29.64
N ASN A 269 -3.56 14.54 -29.21
CA ASN A 269 -2.32 14.32 -29.96
C ASN A 269 -2.14 12.85 -30.37
N SER A 270 -2.99 11.93 -29.94
CA SER A 270 -2.80 10.50 -30.18
C SER A 270 -3.53 9.95 -31.38
N ASN A 271 -2.82 9.17 -32.18
CA ASN A 271 -3.41 8.24 -33.14
C ASN A 271 -3.71 6.90 -32.46
N LEU A 272 -4.97 6.69 -32.06
CA LEU A 272 -5.40 5.50 -31.31
C LEU A 272 -5.11 4.17 -32.05
N ALA A 273 -5.32 4.13 -33.36
CA ALA A 273 -5.07 2.92 -34.14
C ALA A 273 -3.57 2.58 -34.14
N MET A 274 -2.72 3.59 -34.34
CA MET A 274 -1.27 3.42 -34.27
C MET A 274 -0.80 3.06 -32.86
N ALA A 275 -1.39 3.65 -31.83
CA ALA A 275 -1.07 3.34 -30.45
C ALA A 275 -1.32 1.86 -30.10
N ARG A 276 -2.50 1.33 -30.45
CA ARG A 276 -2.84 -0.09 -30.26
C ARG A 276 -1.92 -1.01 -31.05
N PHE A 277 -1.64 -0.66 -32.30
CA PHE A 277 -0.72 -1.41 -33.16
C PHE A 277 0.71 -1.46 -32.57
N ARG A 278 1.27 -0.30 -32.20
CA ARG A 278 2.62 -0.22 -31.61
C ARG A 278 2.71 -0.96 -30.28
N LEU A 279 1.70 -0.82 -29.42
CA LEU A 279 1.66 -1.53 -28.15
C LEU A 279 1.61 -3.06 -28.34
N ALA A 280 0.90 -3.54 -29.36
CA ALA A 280 0.87 -4.96 -29.72
C ALA A 280 2.22 -5.48 -30.22
N GLU A 281 3.00 -4.66 -30.93
CA GLU A 281 4.36 -5.03 -31.36
C GLU A 281 5.33 -5.07 -30.18
N ILE A 282 5.25 -4.12 -29.25
CA ILE A 282 6.06 -4.09 -28.03
C ILE A 282 5.76 -5.30 -27.15
N ASP A 283 4.48 -5.65 -26.96
CA ASP A 283 4.01 -6.85 -26.25
C ASP A 283 4.65 -8.13 -26.84
N LYS A 284 4.68 -8.29 -28.17
CA LYS A 284 5.34 -9.44 -28.81
C LYS A 284 6.86 -9.46 -28.61
N GLY A 285 7.49 -8.30 -28.54
CA GLY A 285 8.94 -8.16 -28.35
C GLY A 285 9.40 -8.41 -26.91
N LEU A 286 8.49 -8.29 -25.93
CA LEU A 286 8.82 -8.45 -24.51
C LEU A 286 8.99 -9.92 -24.13
N GLN A 287 10.25 -10.35 -24.00
CA GLN A 287 10.63 -11.65 -23.47
C GLN A 287 10.91 -11.54 -21.97
N LEU A 288 10.07 -12.20 -21.17
CA LEU A 288 10.24 -12.34 -19.72
C LEU A 288 10.69 -13.78 -19.43
N THR A 289 12.00 -14.02 -19.47
CA THR A 289 12.65 -15.28 -19.11
C THR A 289 12.50 -15.63 -17.63
#